data_AF-A0A7Y7NPD3-F1
#
_entry.id   AF-A0A7Y7NPD3-F1
#
_cell.length_a   1.000
_cell.length_b   1.000
_cell.length_c   1.000
_cell.angle_alpha   90.00
_cell.angle_beta   90.00
_cell.angle_gamma   90.00
#
_symmetry.space_group_name_H-M   'P 1'
#
loop_
_entity.id
_entity.type
_entity.pdbx_description
1 polymer ?
#
loop_
_entity_poly.entity_id
_entity_poly.type
_entity_poly.pdbx_seq_one_letter_code
_entity_poly.pdbx_strand_id
1 'polypeptide(L)'
;MFVVAIYGWREETPEIVQALAGALGIMAFEARQRLIGGGPSVVASFADLQQARELAVKVCGCGIKSLIVDAIAVRQRGSALIVRRFRFESSALQIEGHNGQQERLPYAEMSLFITGTSVTSFSESKTVVEKKFSMGKTLLAGGIPMTKKVERQEEVTSEESEQVLYLYANDRPTAIFSLNSINYDGFGAEMKLSRKLNFAHLVSQLRLHAPGTPFHDRLLVRNSQIRLLGCAQGREASLDLAAEIVAQCLLA
;
A
#
# COMPACT_ATOMS: atom_id res chain seq x y z
N MET A 1 -10.95 2.33 13.64
CA MET A 1 -11.72 1.90 12.44
C MET A 1 -11.32 0.47 12.18
N PHE A 2 -12.28 -0.45 12.22
CA PHE A 2 -12.07 -1.88 12.05
C PHE A 2 -12.53 -2.29 10.66
N VAL A 3 -11.63 -2.87 9.87
CA VAL A 3 -11.96 -3.39 8.55
C VAL A 3 -12.19 -4.89 8.63
N VAL A 4 -13.24 -5.37 7.97
CA VAL A 4 -13.52 -6.80 7.81
C VAL A 4 -13.06 -7.21 6.42
N ALA A 5 -12.10 -8.13 6.36
CA ALA A 5 -11.61 -8.71 5.12
C ALA A 5 -12.01 -10.19 5.03
N ILE A 6 -12.32 -10.63 3.82
CA ILE A 6 -12.55 -12.03 3.49
C ILE A 6 -11.34 -12.60 2.77
N TYR A 7 -11.10 -13.91 2.91
CA TYR A 7 -10.03 -14.63 2.22
C TYR A 7 -10.33 -16.12 2.07
N GLY A 8 -9.47 -16.83 1.33
CA GLY A 8 -9.43 -18.29 1.33
C GLY A 8 -10.47 -19.01 0.47
N TRP A 9 -11.18 -18.31 -0.43
CA TRP A 9 -12.00 -18.96 -1.45
C TRP A 9 -11.17 -19.26 -2.69
N ARG A 10 -11.44 -20.41 -3.34
CA ARG A 10 -10.70 -20.84 -4.54
C ARG A 10 -11.37 -20.34 -5.83
N GLU A 11 -12.69 -20.47 -5.89
CA GLU A 11 -13.49 -20.11 -7.06
C GLU A 11 -14.72 -19.32 -6.64
N GLU A 12 -15.20 -18.49 -7.55
CA GLU A 12 -16.44 -17.75 -7.38
C GLU A 12 -17.62 -18.64 -7.80
N THR A 13 -18.21 -19.35 -6.84
CA THR A 13 -19.42 -20.12 -7.11
C THR A 13 -20.68 -19.30 -6.81
N PRO A 14 -21.82 -19.56 -7.49
CA PRO A 14 -23.08 -18.90 -7.19
C PRO A 14 -23.46 -18.99 -5.70
N GLU A 15 -23.15 -20.10 -5.04
CA GLU A 15 -23.42 -20.33 -3.62
C GLU A 15 -22.63 -19.36 -2.73
N ILE A 16 -21.33 -19.22 -2.96
CA ILE A 16 -20.47 -18.29 -2.20
C ILE A 16 -20.91 -16.84 -2.43
N VAL A 17 -21.27 -16.49 -3.68
CA VAL A 17 -21.77 -15.15 -4.01
C VAL A 17 -23.05 -14.84 -3.25
N GLN A 18 -24.03 -15.76 -3.25
CA GLN A 18 -25.30 -15.56 -2.54
C GLN A 18 -25.11 -15.53 -1.03
N ALA A 19 -24.24 -16.37 -0.49
CA ALA A 19 -23.94 -16.40 0.93
C ALA A 19 -23.30 -15.09 1.40
N LEU A 20 -22.32 -14.57 0.64
CA LEU A 20 -21.71 -13.27 0.91
C LEU A 20 -22.72 -12.12 0.78
N ALA A 21 -23.55 -12.14 -0.27
CA ALA A 21 -24.60 -11.14 -0.49
C ALA A 21 -25.57 -11.08 0.70
N GLY A 22 -26.06 -12.23 1.17
CA GLY A 22 -26.93 -12.33 2.34
C GLY A 22 -26.23 -11.95 3.65
N ALA A 23 -24.93 -12.25 3.77
CA ALA A 23 -24.13 -11.83 4.92
C ALA A 23 -24.02 -10.30 5.00
N LEU A 24 -23.71 -9.65 3.88
CA LEU A 24 -23.50 -8.21 3.80
C LEU A 24 -24.79 -7.39 3.63
N GLY A 25 -25.91 -8.02 3.25
CA GLY A 25 -27.14 -7.31 2.93
C GLY A 25 -27.04 -6.51 1.62
N ILE A 26 -26.27 -7.01 0.65
CA ILE A 26 -26.02 -6.36 -0.65
C ILE A 26 -26.52 -7.23 -1.80
N MET A 27 -26.48 -6.70 -3.02
CA MET A 27 -26.86 -7.48 -4.20
C MET A 27 -25.77 -8.50 -4.58
N ALA A 28 -26.17 -9.63 -5.17
CA ALA A 28 -25.26 -10.68 -5.65
C ALA A 28 -24.20 -10.14 -6.63
N PHE A 29 -24.54 -9.16 -7.46
CA PHE A 29 -23.60 -8.50 -8.35
C PHE A 29 -22.46 -7.78 -7.59
N GLU A 30 -22.79 -7.10 -6.49
CA GLU A 30 -21.81 -6.38 -5.66
C GLU A 30 -20.96 -7.35 -4.83
N ALA A 31 -21.55 -8.46 -4.38
CA ALA A 31 -20.82 -9.54 -3.69
C ALA A 31 -19.82 -10.21 -4.64
N ARG A 32 -20.24 -10.52 -5.87
CA ARG A 32 -19.40 -11.05 -6.94
C ARG A 32 -18.15 -10.19 -7.17
N GLN A 33 -18.30 -8.86 -7.25
CA GLN A 33 -17.16 -7.96 -7.42
C GLN A 33 -16.09 -8.08 -6.32
N ARG A 34 -16.49 -8.39 -5.08
CA ARG A 34 -15.57 -8.59 -3.93
C ARG A 34 -14.88 -9.96 -3.94
N LEU A 35 -15.42 -10.93 -4.69
CA LEU A 35 -14.88 -12.29 -4.79
C LEU A 35 -13.92 -12.46 -5.99
N ILE A 36 -13.84 -11.50 -6.90
CA ILE A 36 -12.98 -11.63 -8.08
C ILE A 36 -11.51 -11.65 -7.68
N GLY A 37 -10.81 -12.73 -8.01
CA GLY A 37 -9.35 -12.84 -7.86
C GLY A 37 -8.86 -13.58 -6.62
N GLY A 38 -9.73 -14.30 -5.90
CA GLY A 38 -9.32 -15.24 -4.84
C GLY A 38 -8.87 -14.62 -3.51
N GLY A 39 -8.91 -13.29 -3.41
CA GLY A 39 -8.71 -12.55 -2.16
C GLY A 39 -7.25 -12.26 -1.78
N PRO A 40 -7.04 -11.59 -0.63
CA PRO A 40 -8.06 -11.06 0.28
C PRO A 40 -8.80 -9.84 -0.28
N SER A 41 -10.01 -9.59 0.23
CA SER A 41 -10.82 -8.41 -0.10
C SER A 41 -11.49 -7.84 1.15
N VAL A 42 -11.41 -6.53 1.36
CA VAL A 42 -12.17 -5.80 2.37
C VAL A 42 -13.61 -5.71 1.91
N VAL A 43 -14.53 -6.06 2.79
CA VAL A 43 -15.98 -6.08 2.49
C VAL A 43 -16.75 -5.02 3.26
N ALA A 44 -16.23 -4.58 4.41
CA ALA A 44 -16.84 -3.55 5.23
C ALA A 44 -15.80 -2.86 6.13
N SER A 45 -16.16 -1.67 6.62
CA SER A 45 -15.40 -0.91 7.60
C SER A 45 -16.35 -0.35 8.65
N PHE A 46 -15.98 -0.46 9.92
CA PHE A 46 -16.78 -0.05 11.06
C PHE A 46 -15.99 0.86 11.99
N ALA A 47 -16.68 1.80 12.64
CA ALA A 47 -16.11 2.53 13.75
C ALA A 47 -16.05 1.66 15.03
N ASP A 48 -17.00 0.75 15.18
CA ASP A 48 -17.18 -0.12 16.34
C ASP A 48 -16.68 -1.56 16.08
N LEU A 49 -16.00 -2.13 17.08
CA LEU A 49 -15.41 -3.48 16.99
C LEU A 49 -16.48 -4.57 17.05
N GLN A 50 -17.56 -4.36 17.80
CA GLN A 50 -18.60 -5.37 17.97
C GLN A 50 -19.37 -5.58 16.67
N GLN A 51 -19.70 -4.51 15.95
CA GLN A 51 -20.28 -4.59 14.60
C GLN A 51 -19.37 -5.34 13.62
N ALA A 52 -18.05 -5.07 13.65
CA ALA A 52 -17.09 -5.78 12.82
C ALA A 52 -17.05 -7.29 13.14
N ARG A 53 -17.12 -7.65 14.43
CA ARG A 53 -17.18 -9.04 14.91
C ARG A 53 -18.45 -9.75 14.48
N GLU A 54 -19.60 -9.11 14.62
CA GLU A 54 -20.88 -9.67 14.19
C GLU A 54 -20.87 -9.98 12.70
N LEU A 55 -20.35 -9.07 11.87
CA LEU A 55 -20.22 -9.33 10.44
C LEU A 55 -19.23 -10.46 10.16
N ALA A 56 -18.05 -10.47 10.80
CA ALA A 56 -17.04 -11.51 10.61
C ALA A 56 -17.61 -12.90 10.97
N VAL A 57 -18.35 -13.02 12.08
CA VAL A 57 -19.02 -14.25 12.47
C VAL A 57 -20.07 -14.67 11.45
N LYS A 58 -20.89 -13.72 10.95
CA LYS A 58 -21.90 -14.00 9.92
C LYS A 58 -21.26 -14.52 8.63
N VAL A 59 -20.18 -13.90 8.19
CA VAL A 59 -19.43 -14.32 6.99
C VAL A 59 -18.75 -15.68 7.18
N CYS A 60 -18.13 -15.92 8.34
CA CYS A 60 -17.58 -17.23 8.69
C CYS A 60 -18.65 -18.33 8.72
N GLY A 61 -19.84 -18.02 9.23
CA GLY A 61 -21.00 -18.94 9.22
C GLY A 61 -21.47 -19.31 7.80
N CYS A 62 -21.11 -18.51 6.80
CA CYS A 62 -21.35 -18.78 5.38
C CYS A 62 -20.24 -19.60 4.71
N GLY A 63 -19.23 -20.07 5.46
CA GLY A 63 -18.11 -20.86 4.93
C GLY A 63 -16.99 -20.03 4.30
N ILE A 64 -17.03 -18.70 4.44
CA ILE A 64 -15.99 -17.80 3.92
C ILE A 64 -15.11 -17.38 5.10
N LYS A 65 -13.79 -17.59 5.02
CA LYS A 65 -12.90 -17.11 6.08
C LYS A 65 -12.92 -15.59 6.12
N SER A 66 -12.97 -15.02 7.32
CA SER A 66 -12.88 -13.59 7.54
C SER A 66 -11.87 -13.25 8.62
N LEU A 67 -11.36 -12.03 8.57
CA LEU A 67 -10.50 -11.45 9.59
C LEU A 67 -10.89 -10.00 9.83
N ILE A 68 -10.52 -9.49 11.01
CA ILE A 68 -10.77 -8.11 11.41
C ILE A 68 -9.41 -7.45 11.64
N VAL A 69 -9.14 -6.34 10.96
CA VAL A 69 -7.94 -5.52 11.19
C VAL A 69 -8.35 -4.18 11.76
N ASP A 70 -7.71 -3.78 12.86
CA ASP A 70 -7.79 -2.39 13.32
C ASP A 70 -6.85 -1.51 12.49
N ALA A 71 -7.43 -0.75 11.57
CA ALA A 71 -6.68 0.13 10.68
C ALA A 71 -5.94 1.24 11.44
N ILE A 72 -6.43 1.65 12.62
CA ILE A 72 -5.76 2.64 13.45
C ILE A 72 -4.54 2.00 14.11
N ALA A 73 -4.71 0.81 14.69
CA ALA A 73 -3.60 0.09 15.30
C ALA A 73 -2.49 -0.24 14.30
N VAL A 74 -2.82 -0.55 13.04
CA VAL A 74 -1.82 -0.76 11.97
C VAL A 74 -1.03 0.52 11.70
N ARG A 75 -1.70 1.67 11.58
CA ARG A 75 -1.05 2.96 11.32
C ARG A 75 -0.25 3.47 12.52
N GLN A 76 -0.73 3.19 13.72
CA GLN A 76 -0.11 3.60 14.98
C GLN A 76 0.90 2.57 15.49
N ARG A 77 1.09 1.45 14.79
CA ARG A 77 2.06 0.43 15.17
C ARG A 77 3.46 1.04 15.06
N GLY A 78 3.96 1.58 16.17
CA GLY A 78 5.35 2.00 16.35
C GLY A 78 6.34 0.83 16.32
N SER A 79 5.88 -0.38 16.00
CA SER A 79 6.67 -1.59 15.81
C SER A 79 7.02 -1.83 14.34
N ALA A 80 6.75 -0.91 13.41
CA ALA A 80 7.32 -0.99 12.08
C ALA A 80 8.70 -0.31 12.08
N LEU A 81 9.74 -1.05 11.70
CA LEU A 81 11.08 -0.50 11.55
C LEU A 81 11.27 -0.07 10.09
N ILE A 82 11.20 1.23 9.83
CA ILE A 82 11.52 1.80 8.52
C ILE A 82 13.03 1.76 8.33
N VAL A 83 13.49 0.86 7.46
CA VAL A 83 14.90 0.55 7.25
C VAL A 83 15.59 1.67 6.48
N ARG A 84 16.68 2.18 7.06
CA ARG A 84 17.57 3.16 6.44
C ARG A 84 18.89 2.55 6.00
N ARG A 85 19.42 1.59 6.75
CA ARG A 85 20.68 0.89 6.40
C ARG A 85 20.49 -0.60 6.60
N PHE A 86 21.23 -1.39 5.84
CA PHE A 86 21.24 -2.83 5.98
C PHE A 86 22.66 -3.37 5.75
N ARG A 87 22.90 -4.60 6.22
CA ARG A 87 24.08 -5.38 5.91
C ARG A 87 23.70 -6.86 5.85
N PHE A 88 24.07 -7.52 4.76
CA PHE A 88 23.96 -8.97 4.65
C PHE A 88 25.09 -9.61 5.46
N GLU A 89 24.74 -10.49 6.39
CA GLU A 89 25.67 -11.43 7.01
C GLU A 89 25.44 -12.84 6.48
N SER A 90 26.28 -13.79 6.89
CA SER A 90 26.17 -15.20 6.49
C SER A 90 24.86 -15.86 6.94
N SER A 91 24.29 -15.46 8.07
CA SER A 91 23.12 -16.10 8.69
C SER A 91 21.96 -15.16 9.02
N ALA A 92 22.14 -13.85 8.86
CA ALA A 92 21.14 -12.86 9.21
C ALA A 92 21.31 -11.59 8.37
N LEU A 93 20.23 -10.82 8.29
CA LEU A 93 20.23 -9.45 7.83
C LEU A 93 20.33 -8.52 9.04
N GLN A 94 21.36 -7.69 9.10
CA GLN A 94 21.36 -6.55 10.02
C GLN A 94 20.64 -5.38 9.36
N ILE A 95 19.75 -4.71 10.11
CA ILE A 95 19.05 -3.50 9.66
C ILE A 95 19.12 -2.41 10.71
N GLU A 96 19.09 -1.17 10.26
CA GLU A 96 19.07 0.03 11.09
C GLU A 96 17.95 0.96 10.62
N GLY A 97 17.12 1.41 11.55
CA GLY A 97 16.04 2.36 11.32
C GLY A 97 16.45 3.83 11.46
N HIS A 98 15.52 4.74 11.18
CA HIS A 98 15.76 6.19 11.26
C HIS A 98 16.09 6.73 12.66
N ASN A 99 15.58 6.08 13.70
CA ASN A 99 15.82 6.40 15.11
C ASN A 99 17.11 5.75 15.66
N GLY A 100 17.91 5.10 14.81
CA GLY A 100 19.09 4.33 15.21
C GLY A 100 18.77 2.97 15.82
N GLN A 101 17.50 2.54 15.86
CA GLN A 101 17.14 1.19 16.25
C GLN A 101 17.80 0.19 15.31
N GLN A 102 18.51 -0.78 15.88
CA GLN A 102 19.14 -1.86 15.15
C GLN A 102 18.43 -3.17 15.43
N GLU A 103 18.20 -3.95 14.38
CA GLU A 103 17.66 -5.29 14.48
C GLU A 103 18.53 -6.25 13.69
N ARG A 104 18.66 -7.46 14.20
CA ARG A 104 19.30 -8.57 13.50
C ARG A 104 18.22 -9.60 13.21
N LEU A 105 17.96 -9.83 11.93
CA LEU A 105 16.91 -10.71 11.42
C LEU A 105 17.53 -11.99 10.84
N PRO A 106 17.53 -13.11 11.58
CA PRO A 106 17.98 -14.38 11.05
C PRO A 106 17.16 -14.77 9.81
N TYR A 107 17.81 -15.24 8.75
CA TYR A 107 17.09 -15.62 7.51
C TYR A 107 16.08 -16.75 7.76
N ALA A 108 16.39 -17.64 8.70
CA ALA A 108 15.50 -18.74 9.09
C ALA A 108 14.23 -18.28 9.84
N GLU A 109 14.20 -17.05 10.38
CA GLU A 109 13.04 -16.48 11.08
C GLU A 109 12.16 -15.63 10.13
N MET A 110 12.59 -15.40 8.89
CA MET A 110 11.83 -14.62 7.92
C MET A 110 10.62 -15.43 7.44
N SER A 111 9.43 -14.92 7.71
CA SER A 111 8.17 -15.63 7.48
C SER A 111 7.45 -15.17 6.22
N LEU A 112 7.66 -13.92 5.77
CA LEU A 112 6.97 -13.41 4.59
C LEU A 112 7.64 -12.16 4.00
N PHE A 113 7.72 -12.10 2.67
CA PHE A 113 8.04 -10.90 1.91
C PHE A 113 6.80 -10.41 1.12
N ILE A 114 6.44 -9.14 1.28
CA ILE A 114 5.39 -8.49 0.49
C ILE A 114 5.96 -7.26 -0.18
N THR A 115 5.89 -7.16 -1.51
CA THR A 115 6.24 -5.94 -2.23
C THR A 115 5.00 -5.19 -2.69
N GLY A 116 5.06 -3.87 -2.61
CA GLY A 116 3.99 -2.98 -3.06
C GLY A 116 4.48 -1.69 -3.68
N THR A 117 3.56 -0.95 -4.30
CA THR A 117 3.80 0.40 -4.81
C THR A 117 3.08 1.39 -3.91
N SER A 118 3.82 2.25 -3.23
CA SER A 118 3.29 3.40 -2.48
C SER A 118 3.13 4.58 -3.43
N VAL A 119 2.06 5.36 -3.27
CA VAL A 119 1.84 6.61 -4.01
C VAL A 119 1.77 7.74 -2.99
N THR A 120 2.64 8.73 -3.14
CA THR A 120 2.58 9.98 -2.38
C THR A 120 2.18 11.07 -3.37
N SER A 121 1.02 11.69 -3.16
CA SER A 121 0.67 12.89 -3.94
C SER A 121 1.17 14.13 -3.23
N PHE A 122 1.69 15.06 -4.04
CA PHE A 122 1.99 16.42 -3.62
C PHE A 122 1.12 17.34 -4.48
N SER A 123 0.29 18.16 -3.83
CA SER A 123 -0.43 19.24 -4.50
C SER A 123 0.37 20.53 -4.35
N GLU A 124 0.90 21.04 -5.46
CA GLU A 124 1.55 22.35 -5.49
C GLU A 124 0.63 23.35 -6.20
N SER A 125 0.24 24.41 -5.49
CA SER A 125 -0.51 25.50 -6.10
C SER A 125 0.45 26.37 -6.91
N LYS A 126 0.45 26.23 -8.23
CA LYS A 126 1.24 27.06 -9.14
C LYS A 126 0.41 28.25 -9.59
N THR A 127 0.84 29.47 -9.26
CA THR A 127 0.24 30.69 -9.83
C THR A 127 0.79 30.88 -11.25
N VAL A 128 -0.01 30.55 -12.26
CA VAL A 128 0.31 30.81 -13.66
C VAL A 128 -0.12 32.23 -14.02
N VAL A 129 0.84 33.03 -14.46
CA VAL A 129 0.61 34.40 -14.93
C VAL A 129 0.50 34.38 -16.46
N GLU A 130 -0.70 34.60 -16.97
CA GLU A 130 -0.94 34.77 -18.41
C GLU A 130 -1.18 36.24 -18.76
N LYS A 131 -0.64 36.71 -19.89
CA LYS A 131 -0.98 38.02 -20.46
C LYS A 131 -2.02 37.80 -21.56
N LYS A 132 -3.28 38.12 -21.28
CA LYS A 132 -4.38 38.03 -22.26
C LYS A 132 -4.63 39.39 -22.90
N PHE A 133 -4.97 39.40 -24.18
CA PHE A 133 -5.38 40.62 -24.88
C PHE A 133 -6.61 41.23 -24.20
N SER A 134 -6.60 42.55 -23.99
CA SER A 134 -7.63 43.27 -23.28
C SER A 134 -8.26 44.33 -24.19
N MET A 135 -9.28 43.91 -24.94
CA MET A 135 -9.96 44.76 -25.93
C MET A 135 -10.49 46.09 -25.34
N GLY A 136 -11.02 46.08 -24.11
CA GLY A 136 -11.46 47.31 -23.44
C GLY A 136 -10.33 48.31 -23.16
N LYS A 137 -9.13 47.82 -22.79
CA LYS A 137 -7.95 48.69 -22.62
C LYS A 137 -7.42 49.19 -23.96
N THR A 138 -7.47 48.34 -24.99
CA THR A 138 -7.08 48.69 -26.36
C THR A 138 -7.92 49.82 -26.92
N LEU A 139 -9.24 49.79 -26.72
CA LEU A 139 -10.14 50.85 -27.17
C LEU A 139 -9.88 52.18 -26.45
N LEU A 140 -9.68 52.15 -25.13
CA LEU A 140 -9.34 53.36 -24.35
C LEU A 140 -7.97 53.95 -24.71
N ALA A 141 -7.03 53.11 -25.18
CA ALA A 141 -5.70 53.52 -25.61
C ALA A 141 -5.63 53.91 -27.11
N GLY A 142 -6.77 54.22 -27.74
CA GLY A 142 -6.82 54.70 -29.12
C GLY A 142 -6.50 53.63 -30.17
N GLY A 143 -6.81 52.35 -29.90
CA GLY A 143 -6.63 51.25 -30.85
C GLY A 143 -5.28 50.53 -30.73
N ILE A 144 -4.41 50.92 -29.80
CA ILE A 144 -3.13 50.26 -29.56
C ILE A 144 -3.36 48.97 -28.74
N PRO A 145 -2.91 47.79 -29.21
CA PRO A 145 -3.21 46.52 -28.55
C PRO A 145 -2.59 46.43 -27.15
N MET A 146 -3.44 46.30 -26.13
CA MET A 146 -3.03 46.20 -24.73
C MET A 146 -3.32 44.81 -24.16
N THR A 147 -2.45 44.33 -23.26
CA THR A 147 -2.65 43.08 -22.53
C THR A 147 -3.04 43.34 -21.08
N LYS A 148 -3.78 42.40 -20.49
CA LYS A 148 -4.08 42.32 -19.06
C LYS A 148 -3.41 41.07 -18.50
N LYS A 149 -2.73 41.24 -17.37
CA LYS A 149 -2.22 40.13 -16.55
C LYS A 149 -3.42 39.41 -15.92
N VAL A 150 -3.56 38.12 -16.17
CA VAL A 150 -4.52 37.23 -15.54
C VAL A 150 -3.72 36.22 -14.74
N GLU A 151 -3.95 36.19 -13.43
CA GLU A 151 -3.36 35.21 -12.55
C GLU A 151 -4.35 34.07 -12.40
N ARG A 152 -3.92 32.86 -12.78
CA ARG A 152 -4.68 31.63 -12.59
C ARG A 152 -3.92 30.79 -11.58
N GLN A 153 -4.56 30.45 -10.47
CA GLN A 153 -4.06 29.38 -9.61
C GLN A 153 -4.36 28.06 -10.32
N GLU A 154 -3.30 27.36 -10.71
CA GLU A 154 -3.38 25.98 -11.18
C GLU A 154 -2.88 25.09 -10.05
N GLU A 155 -3.76 24.22 -9.57
CA GLU A 155 -3.38 23.16 -8.65
C GLU A 155 -2.73 22.04 -9.46
N VAL A 156 -1.41 21.89 -9.33
CA VAL A 156 -0.67 20.81 -9.98
C VAL A 156 -0.53 19.70 -8.95
N THR A 157 -1.36 18.67 -9.08
CA THR A 157 -1.18 17.43 -8.34
C THR A 157 -0.12 16.58 -9.04
N SER A 158 1.02 16.36 -8.38
CA SER A 158 2.04 15.41 -8.81
C SER A 158 1.91 14.14 -7.96
N GLU A 159 1.72 12.99 -8.61
CA GLU A 159 1.76 11.67 -7.95
C GLU A 159 3.18 11.10 -8.10
N GLU A 160 3.92 10.97 -7.00
CA GLU A 160 5.15 10.17 -6.97
C GLU A 160 4.84 8.76 -6.50
N SER A 161 5.32 7.76 -7.24
CA SER A 161 5.14 6.35 -6.89
C SER A 161 6.48 5.69 -6.60
N GLU A 162 6.56 4.97 -5.49
CA GLU A 162 7.76 4.24 -5.07
C GLU A 162 7.48 2.78 -4.73
N GLN A 163 8.50 1.93 -4.85
CA GLN A 163 8.41 0.54 -4.43
C GLN A 163 8.76 0.40 -2.95
N VAL A 164 8.02 -0.47 -2.27
CA VAL A 164 8.21 -0.79 -0.85
C VAL A 164 8.21 -2.31 -0.69
N LEU A 165 9.07 -2.82 0.20
CA LEU A 165 9.11 -4.20 0.63
C LEU A 165 8.81 -4.25 2.14
N TYR A 166 7.80 -5.02 2.51
CA TYR A 166 7.51 -5.41 3.88
C TYR A 166 8.11 -6.78 4.13
N LEU A 167 8.95 -6.87 5.16
CA LEU A 167 9.54 -8.10 5.63
C LEU A 167 8.98 -8.41 7.01
N TYR A 168 8.32 -9.56 7.11
CA TYR A 168 7.82 -10.10 8.37
C TYR A 168 8.77 -11.20 8.84
N ALA A 169 9.10 -11.18 10.14
CA ALA A 169 9.93 -12.18 10.78
C ALA A 169 9.34 -12.48 12.16
N ASN A 170 8.65 -13.61 12.30
CA ASN A 170 8.00 -14.11 13.52
C ASN A 170 7.55 -12.98 14.49
N ASP A 171 7.98 -13.02 15.76
CA ASP A 171 7.58 -12.08 16.81
C ASP A 171 8.33 -10.73 16.76
N ARG A 172 8.88 -10.34 15.60
CA ARG A 172 9.68 -9.12 15.44
C ARG A 172 8.89 -7.99 14.77
N PRO A 173 9.30 -6.73 15.00
CA PRO A 173 8.92 -5.59 14.18
C PRO A 173 8.93 -5.87 12.68
N THR A 174 7.88 -5.46 11.95
CA THR A 174 7.88 -5.51 10.49
C THR A 174 8.96 -4.56 9.97
N ALA A 175 9.90 -5.08 9.19
CA ALA A 175 10.93 -4.26 8.56
C ALA A 175 10.40 -3.74 7.21
N ILE A 176 10.40 -2.42 7.04
CA ILE A 176 9.88 -1.76 5.84
C ILE A 176 11.05 -1.14 5.07
N PHE A 177 11.24 -1.61 3.85
CA PHE A 177 12.27 -1.17 2.92
C PHE A 177 11.62 -0.32 1.84
N SER A 178 11.76 1.00 1.91
CA SER A 178 11.29 1.92 0.86
C SER A 178 12.42 2.25 -0.11
N LEU A 179 12.14 2.19 -1.42
CA LEU A 179 13.11 2.42 -2.49
C LEU A 179 13.91 3.71 -2.28
N ASN A 180 13.24 4.78 -1.83
CA ASN A 180 13.87 6.09 -1.66
C ASN A 180 14.48 6.37 -0.27
N SER A 181 14.12 5.59 0.75
CA SER A 181 14.56 5.82 2.14
C SER A 181 15.81 5.03 2.53
N ILE A 182 16.15 3.98 1.78
CA ILE A 182 17.29 3.12 2.05
C ILE A 182 18.59 3.74 1.51
N ASN A 183 19.65 3.63 2.33
CA ASN A 183 21.03 3.73 1.89
C ASN A 183 21.53 2.35 1.42
N TYR A 184 21.97 2.28 0.17
CA TYR A 184 22.42 1.06 -0.50
C TYR A 184 23.93 0.78 -0.35
N ASP A 185 24.66 1.58 0.43
CA ASP A 185 26.08 1.35 0.76
C ASP A 185 26.33 -0.04 1.38
N GLY A 186 25.29 -0.68 1.93
CA GLY A 186 25.31 -2.06 2.43
C GLY A 186 25.72 -3.10 1.38
N PHE A 187 25.67 -2.78 0.09
CA PHE A 187 26.19 -3.63 -0.99
C PHE A 187 27.69 -3.46 -1.26
N GLY A 188 28.33 -2.41 -0.74
CA GLY A 188 29.73 -2.10 -1.04
C GLY A 188 30.01 -2.08 -2.54
N ALA A 189 30.98 -2.88 -3.00
CA ALA A 189 31.38 -2.97 -4.39
C ALA A 189 30.30 -3.54 -5.33
N GLU A 190 29.29 -4.24 -4.80
CA GLU A 190 28.22 -4.82 -5.62
C GLU A 190 27.06 -3.85 -5.90
N MET A 191 27.14 -2.62 -5.37
CA MET A 191 26.13 -1.60 -5.57
C MET A 191 25.91 -1.32 -7.07
N LYS A 192 24.64 -1.25 -7.45
CA LYS A 192 24.19 -0.97 -8.82
C LYS A 192 24.10 0.54 -9.08
N LEU A 193 24.04 0.88 -10.37
CA LEU A 193 24.07 2.26 -10.87
C LEU A 193 22.86 3.12 -10.46
N SER A 194 21.72 2.51 -10.15
CA SER A 194 20.50 3.25 -9.80
C SER A 194 19.81 2.67 -8.56
N ARG A 195 19.06 3.51 -7.84
CA ARG A 195 18.25 3.08 -6.69
C ARG A 195 17.28 1.96 -7.04
N LYS A 196 16.65 2.03 -8.22
CA LYS A 196 15.73 0.98 -8.70
C LYS A 196 16.45 -0.36 -8.92
N LEU A 197 17.64 -0.34 -9.52
CA LEU A 197 18.46 -1.54 -9.70
C LEU A 197 18.95 -2.08 -8.34
N ASN A 198 19.33 -1.20 -7.42
CA ASN A 198 19.72 -1.58 -6.06
C ASN A 198 18.56 -2.18 -5.27
N PHE A 199 17.35 -1.64 -5.38
CA PHE A 199 16.17 -2.19 -4.73
C PHE A 199 15.80 -3.57 -5.28
N ALA A 200 15.81 -3.74 -6.61
CA ALA A 200 15.63 -5.05 -7.22
C ALA A 200 16.71 -6.04 -6.79
N HIS A 201 17.95 -5.57 -6.66
CA HIS A 201 19.07 -6.38 -6.16
C HIS A 201 18.87 -6.78 -4.69
N LEU A 202 18.40 -5.86 -3.82
CA LEU A 202 18.06 -6.13 -2.42
C LEU A 202 17.04 -7.24 -2.30
N VAL A 203 15.92 -7.13 -3.03
CA VAL A 203 14.87 -8.14 -3.04
C VAL A 203 15.42 -9.49 -3.52
N SER A 204 16.25 -9.50 -4.56
CA SER A 204 16.88 -10.72 -5.08
C SER A 204 17.80 -11.39 -4.04
N GLN A 205 18.66 -10.60 -3.38
CA GLN A 205 19.56 -11.11 -2.33
C GLN A 205 18.80 -11.65 -1.12
N LEU A 206 17.74 -10.97 -0.66
CA LEU A 206 16.90 -11.49 0.42
C LEU A 206 16.27 -12.83 0.07
N ARG A 207 15.78 -13.00 -1.16
CA ARG A 207 15.22 -14.26 -1.64
C ARG A 207 16.28 -15.36 -1.80
N LEU A 208 17.51 -15.00 -2.14
CA LEU A 208 18.63 -15.94 -2.22
C LEU A 208 19.03 -16.44 -0.82
N HIS A 209 19.07 -15.55 0.16
CA HIS A 209 19.45 -15.87 1.53
C HIS A 209 18.33 -16.56 2.34
N ALA A 210 17.08 -16.30 2.00
CA ALA A 210 15.89 -16.90 2.62
C ALA A 210 14.98 -17.57 1.57
N PRO A 211 15.44 -18.66 0.90
CA PRO A 211 14.71 -19.27 -0.22
C PRO A 211 13.39 -19.94 0.20
N GLY A 212 13.23 -20.28 1.48
CA GLY A 212 11.99 -20.84 2.03
C GLY A 212 10.92 -19.80 2.36
N THR A 213 11.25 -18.52 2.35
CA THR A 213 10.32 -17.44 2.71
C THR A 213 9.39 -17.12 1.53
N PRO A 214 8.06 -17.21 1.70
CA PRO A 214 7.11 -16.83 0.67
C PRO A 214 7.28 -15.38 0.21
N PHE A 215 7.17 -15.16 -1.10
CA PHE A 215 7.27 -13.85 -1.72
C PHE A 215 5.97 -13.50 -2.45
N HIS A 216 5.38 -12.35 -2.12
CA HIS A 216 4.14 -11.88 -2.71
C HIS A 216 4.27 -10.47 -3.27
N ASP A 217 3.86 -10.30 -4.52
CA ASP A 217 3.98 -9.06 -5.28
C ASP A 217 2.64 -8.47 -5.71
N ARG A 218 1.54 -9.04 -5.20
CA ARG A 218 0.17 -8.63 -5.56
C ARG A 218 -0.11 -7.15 -5.31
N LEU A 219 0.62 -6.51 -4.39
CA LEU A 219 0.46 -5.08 -4.09
C LEU A 219 1.29 -4.18 -5.02
N LEU A 220 2.05 -4.71 -5.97
CA LEU A 220 2.73 -3.90 -6.98
C LEU A 220 1.73 -3.26 -7.97
N VAL A 221 0.63 -3.96 -8.24
CA VAL A 221 -0.37 -3.56 -9.24
C VAL A 221 -1.50 -2.78 -8.61
N ARG A 222 -1.76 -1.57 -9.11
CA ARG A 222 -2.84 -0.67 -8.61
C ARG A 222 -4.21 -1.34 -8.57
N ASN A 223 -4.57 -2.09 -9.61
CA ASN A 223 -5.85 -2.78 -9.69
C ASN A 223 -6.01 -3.83 -8.57
N SER A 224 -4.93 -4.51 -8.19
CA SER A 224 -4.95 -5.48 -7.10
C SER A 224 -5.12 -4.81 -5.74
N GLN A 225 -4.48 -3.64 -5.53
CA GLN A 225 -4.68 -2.85 -4.31
C GLN A 225 -6.13 -2.36 -4.19
N ILE A 226 -6.72 -1.84 -5.27
CA ILE A 226 -8.11 -1.37 -5.30
C ILE A 226 -9.08 -2.52 -5.01
N ARG A 227 -8.83 -3.70 -5.59
CA ARG A 227 -9.64 -4.91 -5.32
C ARG A 227 -9.56 -5.32 -3.86
N LEU A 228 -8.37 -5.28 -3.27
CA LEU A 228 -8.18 -5.63 -1.87
C LEU A 228 -8.88 -4.64 -0.94
N LEU A 229 -8.68 -3.35 -1.11
CA LEU A 229 -9.13 -2.34 -0.14
C LEU A 229 -10.56 -1.82 -0.39
N GLY A 230 -11.06 -1.99 -1.62
CA GLY A 230 -12.28 -1.38 -2.10
C GLY A 230 -12.11 0.12 -2.40
N CYS A 231 -13.06 0.70 -3.15
CA CYS A 231 -13.01 2.10 -3.58
C CYS A 231 -13.15 3.13 -2.45
N ALA A 232 -13.64 2.72 -1.27
CA ALA A 232 -13.98 3.61 -0.16
C ALA A 232 -12.80 3.97 0.76
N GLN A 233 -11.65 3.31 0.62
CA GLN A 233 -10.46 3.61 1.40
C GLN A 233 -9.55 4.53 0.59
N GLY A 234 -9.27 5.74 1.10
CA GLY A 234 -8.48 6.76 0.43
C GLY A 234 -7.14 6.24 -0.11
N ARG A 235 -6.78 6.73 -1.30
CA ARG A 235 -5.70 6.26 -2.19
C ARG A 235 -4.28 6.31 -1.61
N GLU A 236 -4.04 7.13 -0.59
CA GLU A 236 -2.70 7.42 -0.07
C GLU A 236 -2.42 6.81 1.31
N ALA A 237 -3.44 6.29 2.01
CA ALA A 237 -3.35 5.93 3.44
C ALA A 237 -3.52 4.43 3.72
N SER A 238 -3.24 3.56 2.74
CA SER A 238 -3.74 2.18 2.78
C SER A 238 -2.78 1.08 2.33
N LEU A 239 -1.55 1.37 1.91
CA LEU A 239 -0.58 0.31 1.55
C LEU A 239 -0.20 -0.54 2.78
N ASP A 240 0.08 0.09 3.92
CA ASP A 240 0.40 -0.63 5.17
C ASP A 240 -0.75 -1.52 5.62
N LEU A 241 -1.99 -1.01 5.48
CA LEU A 241 -3.19 -1.78 5.79
C LEU A 241 -3.38 -2.95 4.82
N ALA A 242 -3.15 -2.73 3.51
CA ALA A 242 -3.19 -3.80 2.52
C ALA A 242 -2.13 -4.86 2.81
N ALA A 243 -0.90 -4.45 3.13
CA ALA A 243 0.20 -5.35 3.48
C ALA A 243 -0.13 -6.16 4.74
N GLU A 244 -0.67 -5.53 5.79
CA GLU A 244 -1.10 -6.23 7.01
C GLU A 244 -2.22 -7.24 6.72
N ILE A 245 -3.24 -6.86 5.95
CA ILE A 245 -4.34 -7.78 5.58
C ILE A 245 -3.77 -8.99 4.83
N VAL A 246 -2.89 -8.77 3.85
CA VAL A 246 -2.24 -9.87 3.11
C VAL A 246 -1.41 -10.73 4.04
N ALA A 247 -0.63 -10.13 4.94
CA ALA A 247 0.22 -10.85 5.88
C ALA A 247 -0.61 -11.74 6.81
N GLN A 248 -1.66 -11.20 7.43
CA GLN A 248 -2.53 -11.97 8.31
C GLN A 248 -3.24 -13.10 7.56
N CYS A 249 -3.64 -12.90 6.30
CA CYS A 249 -4.25 -13.98 5.51
C CYS A 249 -3.29 -15.13 5.17
N LEU A 250 -2.00 -14.83 5.01
CA LEU A 250 -0.98 -15.79 4.60
C LEU A 250 -0.33 -16.50 5.79
N LEU A 251 -0.31 -15.86 6.96
CA LEU A 251 0.27 -16.37 8.19
C LEU A 251 -0.77 -17.04 9.12
N ALA A 252 -2.07 -16.97 8.78
CA ALA A 252 -3.17 -17.64 9.48
C ALA A 252 -3.41 -19.07 8.99
#